data_AF-A0A927F7S3-F1
#
_entry.id   AF-A0A927F7S3-F1
#
_cell.length_a   1.000
_cell.length_b   1.000
_cell.length_c   1.000
_cell.angle_alpha   90.00
_cell.angle_beta   90.00
_cell.angle_gamma   90.00
#
_symmetry.space_group_name_H-M   'P 1'
#
loop_
_entity.id
_entity.type
_entity.pdbx_description
1 polymer ?
#
loop_
_entity_poly.entity_id
_entity_poly.type
_entity_poly.pdbx_seq_one_letter_code
_entity_poly.pdbx_strand_id
1 'polypeptide(L)' 'MTLCIDTQLTLRDLETYIKVQLDDARYAHISMDPVLDIILHAKKRLVRGDYMPRVVSESMVSLDEYLMLATDCETACMI' A
#
# COMPACT_ATOMS: atom_id res chain seq x y z
N MET A 1 -25.79 -20.80 7.40
CA MET A 1 -24.77 -20.21 8.28
C MET A 1 -23.68 -19.66 7.39
N THR A 2 -23.70 -18.36 7.10
CA THR A 2 -22.64 -17.67 6.35
C THR A 2 -21.44 -17.55 7.28
N LEU A 3 -20.33 -18.23 6.96
CA LEU A 3 -19.04 -18.03 7.60
C LEU A 3 -18.54 -16.62 7.22
N CYS A 4 -18.85 -15.64 8.05
CA CYS A 4 -18.22 -14.33 7.99
C CYS A 4 -16.78 -14.53 8.49
N ILE A 5 -15.84 -14.80 7.58
CA ILE A 5 -14.42 -14.70 7.91
C ILE A 5 -14.17 -13.20 8.09
N ASP A 6 -14.21 -12.78 9.36
CA ASP A 6 -13.92 -11.41 9.82
C ASP A 6 -12.41 -11.18 9.69
N THR A 7 -11.87 -11.20 8.48
CA THR A 7 -10.51 -10.75 8.20
C THR A 7 -10.50 -9.24 8.32
N GLN A 8 -10.48 -8.74 9.55
CA GLN A 8 -10.34 -7.32 9.82
C GLN A 8 -8.92 -6.92 9.45
N LEU A 9 -8.77 -6.25 8.31
CA LEU A 9 -7.51 -5.64 7.92
C LEU A 9 -7.08 -4.62 8.99
N THR A 10 -5.88 -4.80 9.49
CA THR A 10 -5.26 -3.99 10.53
C THR A 10 -4.08 -3.19 9.98
N LEU A 11 -3.59 -2.23 10.78
CA LEU A 11 -2.34 -1.52 10.47
C LEU A 11 -1.15 -2.47 10.29
N ARG A 12 -1.11 -3.57 11.04
CA ARG A 12 -0.04 -4.55 10.92
C ARG A 12 -0.05 -5.24 9.55
N ASP A 13 -1.23 -5.45 8.98
CA ASP A 13 -1.36 -6.01 7.64
C ASP A 13 -0.82 -5.03 6.59
N LEU A 14 -1.11 -3.74 6.73
CA LEU A 14 -0.54 -2.70 5.87
C LEU A 14 1.00 -2.63 5.99
N GLU A 15 1.53 -2.63 7.22
CA GLU A 15 2.98 -2.61 7.46
C GLU A 15 3.68 -3.84 6.87
N THR A 16 3.07 -5.02 7.03
CA THR A 16 3.60 -6.27 6.48
C THR A 16 3.55 -6.24 4.97
N TYR A 17 2.47 -5.75 4.39
CA TYR A 17 2.32 -5.60 2.94
C TYR A 17 3.39 -4.69 2.34
N ILE A 18 3.57 -3.49 2.90
CA ILE A 18 4.59 -2.54 2.45
C ILE A 18 5.97 -3.19 2.53
N LYS A 19 6.33 -3.84 3.65
CA LYS A 19 7.63 -4.52 3.80
C LYS A 19 7.86 -5.57 2.72
N VAL A 20 6.88 -6.45 2.48
CA VAL A 20 6.99 -7.50 1.46
C VAL A 20 7.21 -6.90 0.08
N GLN A 21 6.53 -5.81 -0.27
CA GLN A 21 6.75 -5.13 -1.54
C GLN A 21 8.14 -4.49 -1.60
N LEU A 22 8.58 -3.77 -0.57
CA LEU A 22 9.89 -3.11 -0.57
C LEU A 22 11.08 -4.08 -0.57
N ASP A 23 10.91 -5.29 -0.06
CA ASP A 23 11.92 -6.36 -0.10
C ASP A 23 12.02 -7.00 -1.51
N ASP A 24 11.09 -6.74 -2.41
CA ASP A 24 11.13 -7.24 -3.78
C ASP A 24 12.15 -6.44 -4.62
N ALA A 25 13.13 -7.15 -5.18
CA ALA A 25 14.18 -6.56 -6.02
C ALA A 25 13.63 -5.77 -7.22
N ARG A 26 12.42 -6.09 -7.69
CA ARG A 26 11.73 -5.35 -8.77
C ARG A 26 11.45 -3.90 -8.40
N TYR A 27 11.37 -3.58 -7.12
CA TYR A 27 11.07 -2.24 -6.62
C TYR A 27 12.26 -1.57 -5.94
N ALA A 28 13.47 -2.10 -6.09
CA ALA A 28 14.67 -1.53 -5.46
C ALA A 28 14.99 -0.08 -5.90
N HIS A 29 14.46 0.35 -7.05
CA HIS A 29 14.67 1.66 -7.65
C HIS A 29 13.56 2.69 -7.31
N ILE A 30 12.47 2.27 -6.66
CA ILE A 30 11.34 3.18 -6.43
C ILE A 30 11.71 4.26 -5.40
N SER A 31 11.08 5.43 -5.53
CA SER A 31 11.19 6.46 -4.50
C SER A 31 10.37 6.07 -3.27
N MET A 32 10.94 6.31 -2.08
CA MET A 32 10.24 6.08 -0.82
C MET A 32 9.28 7.21 -0.46
N ASP A 33 9.43 8.41 -1.04
CA ASP A 33 8.60 9.58 -0.68
C ASP A 33 7.10 9.32 -0.94
N PRO A 34 6.68 8.76 -2.09
CA PRO A 34 5.26 8.44 -2.33
C PRO A 34 4.72 7.37 -1.37
N VAL A 35 5.56 6.41 -0.96
CA VAL A 35 5.18 5.37 0.01
C VAL A 35 4.95 6.00 1.39
N LEU A 36 5.80 6.95 1.81
CA LEU A 36 5.62 7.70 3.04
C LEU A 36 4.35 8.55 3.02
N ASP A 37 4.04 9.18 1.89
CA ASP A 37 2.81 9.97 1.71
C ASP A 37 1.55 9.09 1.86
N ILE A 38 1.54 7.88 1.29
CA ILE A 38 0.44 6.92 1.46
C ILE A 38 0.27 6.55 2.94
N ILE A 39 1.36 6.25 3.66
CA ILE A 39 1.31 5.91 5.10
C ILE A 39 0.79 7.09 5.92
N LEU A 40 1.27 8.30 5.67
CA LEU A 40 0.85 9.51 6.36
C LEU A 40 -0.63 9.82 6.10
N HIS A 41 -1.08 9.64 4.86
CA HIS A 41 -2.47 9.82 4.48
C HIS A 41 -3.39 8.83 5.22
N ALA A 42 -3.02 7.54 5.24
CA ALA A 42 -3.74 6.50 5.96
C ALA A 42 -3.83 6.82 7.47
N LYS A 43 -2.70 7.18 8.08
CA LYS A 43 -2.63 7.55 9.50
C LYS A 43 -3.54 8.72 9.83
N LYS A 44 -3.55 9.77 8.99
CA LYS A 44 -4.42 10.94 9.18
C LYS A 44 -5.90 10.57 9.14
N ARG A 45 -6.30 9.65 8.27
CA ARG A 45 -7.68 9.15 8.17
C ARG A 45 -8.09 8.33 9.39
N LEU A 46 -7.21 7.46 9.88
CA LEU A 46 -7.46 6.71 11.11
C LEU A 46 -7.59 7.61 12.33
N VAL A 47 -6.77 8.66 12.45
CA VAL A 47 -6.89 9.66 13.53
C VAL A 47 -8.23 10.40 13.47
N ARG A 48 -8.81 10.57 12.28
CA ARG A 48 -10.15 11.17 12.10
C ARG A 48 -11.29 10.21 12.42
N GLY A 49 -11.00 8.93 12.67
CA GLY A 49 -12.00 7.91 12.99
C GLY A 49 -12.54 7.15 11.77
N ASP A 50 -11.88 7.21 10.62
CA ASP A 50 -12.27 6.41 9.45
C ASP A 50 -12.17 4.90 9.75
N TYR A 51 -13.03 4.11 9.10
CA TYR A 51 -13.09 2.66 9.28
C TYR A 51 -11.77 1.98 8.85
N MET A 52 -11.08 1.35 9.81
CA MET A 52 -9.72 0.85 9.62
C MET A 52 -9.55 -0.12 8.44
N PRO A 53 -10.37 -1.17 8.28
CA PRO A 53 -10.20 -2.10 7.17
C PRO A 53 -10.29 -1.44 5.79
N ARG A 54 -11.16 -0.42 5.67
CA ARG A 54 -11.29 0.36 4.45
C ARG A 54 -10.05 1.21 4.18
N VAL A 55 -9.55 1.92 5.21
CA VAL A 55 -8.33 2.73 5.06
C VAL A 55 -7.14 1.87 4.68
N VAL A 56 -6.98 0.70 5.31
CA VAL A 56 -5.91 -0.25 4.99
C VAL A 56 -6.02 -0.76 3.57
N SER A 57 -7.20 -1.23 3.15
CA SER A 57 -7.43 -1.72 1.79
C SER A 57 -7.17 -0.64 0.73
N GLU A 58 -7.65 0.58 0.93
CA GLU A 58 -7.43 1.68 -0.01
C GLU A 58 -5.94 2.06 -0.07
N SER A 59 -5.22 1.98 1.06
CA SER A 59 -3.77 2.26 1.08
C SER A 59 -2.95 1.19 0.36
N MET A 60 -3.34 -0.09 0.47
CA MET A 60 -2.71 -1.17 -0.29
C MET A 60 -2.92 -0.96 -1.80
N VAL A 61 -4.14 -0.61 -2.23
CA VAL A 61 -4.44 -0.31 -3.64
C VAL A 61 -3.61 0.87 -4.14
N SER A 62 -3.52 1.97 -3.39
CA SER A 62 -2.69 3.12 -3.78
C SER A 62 -1.20 2.77 -3.89
N LEU A 63 -0.71 1.86 -3.05
CA LEU A 63 0.66 1.36 -3.17
C LEU A 63 0.83 0.55 -4.44
N ASP A 64 -0.08 -0.37 -4.75
CA ASP A 64 -0.01 -1.21 -5.96
C ASP A 64 -0.05 -0.36 -7.23
N GLU A 65 -0.91 0.67 -7.27
CA GLU A 65 -0.98 1.62 -8.38
C GLU A 65 0.36 2.36 -8.56
N TYR A 66 0.97 2.83 -7.47
CA TYR A 66 2.28 3.48 -7.52
C TYR A 66 3.36 2.55 -8.05
N LEU A 67 3.44 1.33 -7.52
CA LEU A 67 4.43 0.34 -7.90
C LEU A 67 4.31 -0.04 -9.38
N MET A 68 3.08 -0.26 -9.87
CA MET A 68 2.80 -0.55 -11.28
C MET A 68 3.24 0.61 -12.18
N LEU A 69 2.88 1.84 -11.84
CA LEU A 69 3.27 3.03 -12.59
C LEU A 69 4.80 3.23 -12.62
N ALA A 70 5.47 3.01 -11.49
CA ALA A 70 6.92 3.11 -11.41
C ALA A 70 7.60 2.10 -12.34
N THR A 71 7.16 0.84 -12.33
CA THR A 71 7.69 -0.21 -13.21
C THR A 71 7.39 0.05 -14.70
N ASP A 72 6.20 0.57 -15.02
CA ASP A 72 5.82 0.87 -16.40
C ASP A 72 6.60 2.06 -16.96
N CYS A 73 6.83 3.10 -16.15
CA CYS A 73 7.64 4.26 -16.54
C CYS A 73 9.11 3.89 -16.81
N GLU A 74 9.70 3.01 -15.99
CA GLU A 74 11.05 2.52 -16.27
C GLU A 74 11.10 1.70 -17.57
N THR A 75 10.09 0.86 -17.80
CA THR A 75 9.99 0.06 -19.03
C THR A 75 9.86 0.96 -20.27
N ALA A 76 9.16 2.09 -20.16
CA ALA A 76 9.00 3.05 -21.24
C ALA A 76 10.24 3.93 -21.50
N CYS A 77 11.08 4.19 -20.49
CA CYS A 77 12.30 4.99 -20.63
C CYS A 77 13.52 4.19 -21.14
N MET A 78 13.45 2.86 -21.18
CA MET A 78 14.53 1.98 -21.67
C MET A 78 14.39 1.59 -23.16
N ILE A 79 13.47 2.21 -23.91
CA ILE A 79 13.26 2.02 -25.36
C ILE A 79 13.64 3.30 -26.10
#